data_AF-A0A9X9SMA2-F1
#
_entry.id   AF-A0A9X9SMA2-F1
#
_cell.length_a   1.000
_cell.length_b   1.000
_cell.length_c   1.000
_cell.angle_alpha   90.00
_cell.angle_beta   90.00
_cell.angle_gamma   90.00
#
_symmetry.space_group_name_H-M   'P 1'
#
loop_
_entity.id
_entity.type
_entity.pdbx_description
1 polymer ?
#
loop_
_entity_poly.entity_id
_entity_poly.type
_entity_poly.pdbx_seq_one_letter_code
_entity_poly.pdbx_strand_id
1 'polypeptide(L)'
;MNLQEVFTRRFKEARKAKNLTQEKLGLAIGLDEFVASTRINRYEKGNHQPDLNTLQKIAEVLEVPPAFFFSDDEFSVKILDLYKNN
;
A
#
# COMPACT_ATOMS: atom_id res chain seq x y z
N MET A 1 13.57 11.26 6.00
CA MET A 1 12.16 10.82 5.99
C MET A 1 11.94 9.91 7.18
N ASN A 2 10.86 10.12 7.93
CA ASN A 2 10.46 9.17 8.97
C ASN A 2 9.72 7.97 8.32
N LEU A 3 9.51 6.90 9.09
CA LEU A 3 8.91 5.66 8.57
C LEU A 3 7.47 5.85 8.04
N GLN A 4 6.71 6.77 8.64
CA GLN A 4 5.34 7.09 8.22
C GLN A 4 5.33 7.81 6.86
N GLU A 5 6.28 8.72 6.61
CA GLU A 5 6.46 9.38 5.31
C GLU A 5 6.84 8.37 4.23
N VAL A 6 7.70 7.40 4.55
CA VAL A 6 8.04 6.30 3.62
C VAL A 6 6.80 5.48 3.29
N PHE A 7 6.05 5.07 4.31
CA PHE A 7 4.81 4.30 4.14
C PHE A 7 3.79 5.00 3.25
N THR A 8 3.44 6.24 3.55
CA THR A 8 2.41 6.99 2.81
C THR A 8 2.77 7.16 1.34
N ARG A 9 4.04 7.47 1.06
CA ARG A 9 4.58 7.59 -0.29
C ARG A 9 4.53 6.26 -1.04
N ARG A 10 5.09 5.19 -0.46
CA ARG A 10 5.13 3.85 -1.07
C ARG A 10 3.75 3.27 -1.32
N PHE A 11 2.85 3.43 -0.35
CA PHE A 11 1.49 2.94 -0.47
C PHE A 11 0.76 3.59 -1.66
N LYS A 12 0.90 4.93 -1.82
CA LYS A 12 0.34 5.66 -2.95
C LYS A 12 1.00 5.30 -4.29
N GLU A 13 2.31 5.10 -4.31
CA GLU A 13 3.06 4.66 -5.49
C GLU A 13 2.58 3.28 -5.96
N ALA A 14 2.51 2.28 -5.08
CA ALA A 14 2.06 0.93 -5.42
C ALA A 14 0.62 0.92 -5.93
N ARG A 15 -0.30 1.66 -5.27
CA ARG A 15 -1.69 1.76 -5.75
C ARG A 15 -1.78 2.36 -7.16
N LYS A 16 -1.02 3.42 -7.42
CA LYS A 16 -0.99 4.05 -8.75
C LYS A 16 -0.36 3.12 -9.80
N ALA A 17 0.69 2.39 -9.46
CA ALA A 17 1.31 1.42 -10.36
C ALA A 17 0.33 0.30 -10.77
N LYS A 18 -0.62 -0.04 -9.88
CA LYS A 18 -1.73 -0.96 -10.17
C LYS A 18 -2.95 -0.34 -10.84
N ASN A 19 -2.91 0.95 -11.17
CA ASN A 19 -4.03 1.69 -11.78
C ASN A 19 -5.34 1.63 -10.98
N LEU A 20 -5.25 1.47 -9.65
CA LEU A 20 -6.43 1.42 -8.79
C LEU A 20 -6.78 2.81 -8.26
N THR A 21 -8.07 3.14 -8.22
CA THR A 21 -8.55 4.29 -7.44
C THR A 21 -8.49 3.96 -5.95
N GLN A 22 -8.59 4.96 -5.07
CA GLN A 22 -8.67 4.72 -3.62
C GLN A 22 -9.88 3.85 -3.27
N GLU A 23 -11.01 4.11 -3.91
CA GLU A 23 -12.23 3.30 -3.80
C GLU A 23 -12.02 1.86 -4.25
N LYS A 24 -11.48 1.63 -5.46
CA LYS A 24 -11.23 0.29 -5.99
C LYS A 24 -10.31 -0.53 -5.10
N LEU A 25 -9.25 0.08 -4.56
CA LEU A 25 -8.38 -0.60 -3.60
C LEU A 25 -9.13 -0.92 -2.30
N GLY A 26 -9.92 0.01 -1.78
CA GLY A 26 -10.70 -0.21 -0.56
C GLY A 26 -11.70 -1.36 -0.71
N LEU A 27 -12.44 -1.41 -1.82
CA LEU A 27 -13.35 -2.51 -2.14
C LEU A 27 -12.60 -3.84 -2.28
N ALA A 28 -11.44 -3.83 -2.96
CA ALA A 28 -10.65 -5.05 -3.18
C ALA A 28 -10.11 -5.68 -1.89
N ILE A 29 -9.84 -4.89 -0.84
CA ILE A 29 -9.43 -5.41 0.47
C ILE A 29 -10.62 -5.74 1.39
N GLY A 30 -11.85 -5.63 0.88
CA GLY A 30 -13.09 -5.97 1.58
C GLY A 30 -13.67 -4.85 2.46
N LEU A 31 -13.34 -3.58 2.19
CA LEU A 31 -14.02 -2.47 2.85
C LEU A 31 -15.40 -2.24 2.23
N ASP A 32 -16.31 -1.76 3.07
CA ASP A 32 -17.62 -1.28 2.65
C ASP A 32 -17.49 -0.06 1.69
N GLU A 33 -18.35 -0.01 0.67
CA GLU A 33 -18.33 0.98 -0.40
C GLU A 33 -18.37 2.42 0.12
N PHE A 34 -19.16 2.70 1.17
CA PHE A 34 -19.32 4.03 1.73
C PHE A 34 -18.06 4.53 2.45
N VAL A 35 -17.15 3.64 2.84
CA VAL A 35 -15.94 3.99 3.59
C VAL A 35 -14.64 3.68 2.85
N ALA A 36 -14.71 2.92 1.74
CA ALA A 36 -13.56 2.43 0.99
C ALA A 36 -12.59 3.56 0.62
N SER A 37 -13.07 4.56 -0.13
CA SER A 37 -12.24 5.69 -0.59
C SER A 37 -11.66 6.49 0.58
N THR A 38 -12.49 6.79 1.59
CA THR A 38 -12.10 7.58 2.77
C THR A 38 -11.03 6.86 3.60
N ARG A 39 -11.14 5.54 3.79
CA ARG A 39 -10.16 4.76 4.57
C ARG A 39 -8.81 4.73 3.88
N ILE A 40 -8.77 4.44 2.58
CA ILE A 40 -7.52 4.44 1.80
C ILE A 40 -6.91 5.85 1.76
N ASN A 41 -7.71 6.90 1.64
CA ASN A 41 -7.23 8.28 1.71
C ASN A 41 -6.51 8.60 3.03
N ARG A 42 -7.06 8.13 4.17
CA ARG A 42 -6.47 8.32 5.50
C ARG A 42 -5.13 7.61 5.62
N TYR A 43 -4.99 6.42 5.02
CA TYR A 43 -3.71 5.71 4.95
C TYR A 43 -2.69 6.46 4.09
N GLU A 44 -3.09 6.96 2.91
CA GLU A 44 -2.18 7.75 2.04
C GLU A 44 -1.77 9.10 2.63
N LYS A 45 -2.56 9.67 3.54
CA LYS A 45 -2.20 10.90 4.28
C LYS A 45 -1.42 10.63 5.57
N GLY A 46 -1.31 9.37 5.98
CA GLY A 46 -0.67 8.98 7.23
C GLY A 46 -1.53 9.27 8.46
N ASN A 47 -2.77 9.75 8.29
CA ASN A 47 -3.67 10.02 9.42
C ASN A 47 -3.98 8.77 10.22
N HIS A 48 -3.97 7.60 9.57
CA HIS A 48 -4.18 6.29 10.16
C HIS A 48 -3.18 5.32 9.55
N GLN A 49 -2.90 4.23 10.25
CA GLN A 49 -2.14 3.10 9.72
C GLN A 49 -3.06 1.87 9.65
N PRO A 50 -2.93 1.04 8.59
CA PRO A 50 -3.56 -0.26 8.59
C PRO A 50 -2.95 -1.15 9.68
N ASP A 51 -3.74 -2.06 10.25
CA ASP A 51 -3.19 -3.16 11.03
C ASP A 51 -2.49 -4.17 10.12
N LEU A 52 -1.79 -5.14 10.71
CA LEU A 52 -1.01 -6.13 9.96
C LEU A 52 -1.87 -6.95 8.99
N ASN A 53 -3.09 -7.32 9.39
CA ASN A 53 -4.00 -8.09 8.55
C ASN A 53 -4.47 -7.29 7.33
N THR A 54 -4.82 -6.02 7.52
CA THR A 54 -5.21 -5.11 6.46
C THR A 54 -4.03 -4.81 5.55
N LEU A 55 -2.84 -4.63 6.12
CA LEU A 55 -1.61 -4.43 5.37
C LEU A 55 -1.28 -5.63 4.47
N GLN A 56 -1.48 -6.85 4.97
CA GLN A 56 -1.29 -8.08 4.20
C GLN A 56 -2.24 -8.13 2.99
N LYS A 57 -3.54 -7.86 3.19
CA LYS A 57 -4.52 -7.79 2.08
C LYS A 57 -4.18 -6.71 1.06
N ILE A 58 -3.74 -5.55 1.55
CA ILE A 58 -3.25 -4.45 0.70
C ILE A 58 -2.08 -4.92 -0.15
N ALA A 59 -1.09 -5.59 0.46
CA ALA A 59 0.11 -6.08 -0.21
C ALA A 59 -0.25 -7.07 -1.34
N GLU A 60 -1.16 -8.00 -1.07
CA GLU A 60 -1.68 -8.97 -2.03
C GLU A 60 -2.38 -8.30 -3.21
N VAL A 61 -3.33 -7.41 -2.96
CA VAL A 61 -4.05 -6.67 -4.02
C VAL A 61 -3.09 -5.81 -4.85
N LEU A 62 -2.07 -5.25 -4.21
CA LEU A 62 -1.09 -4.41 -4.89
C LEU A 62 0.05 -5.21 -5.54
N GLU A 63 0.08 -6.54 -5.34
CA GLU A 63 1.13 -7.47 -5.76
C GLU A 63 2.54 -6.94 -5.45
N VAL A 64 2.72 -6.48 -4.21
CA VAL A 64 4.02 -6.08 -3.66
C VAL A 64 4.23 -6.76 -2.31
N PRO A 65 5.47 -7.09 -1.92
CA PRO A 65 5.71 -7.64 -0.58
C PRO A 65 5.48 -6.55 0.48
N PRO A 66 4.99 -6.87 1.69
CA PRO A 66 4.74 -5.87 2.74
C PRO A 66 5.96 -5.01 3.09
N ALA A 67 7.17 -5.57 2.97
CA ALA A 67 8.43 -4.86 3.19
C ALA A 67 8.62 -3.64 2.26
N PHE A 68 8.03 -3.66 1.06
CA PHE A 68 8.07 -2.55 0.11
C PHE A 68 7.56 -1.24 0.73
N PHE A 69 6.52 -1.30 1.58
CA PHE A 69 5.92 -0.11 2.18
C PHE A 69 6.85 0.62 3.16
N PHE A 70 7.91 -0.04 3.63
CA PHE A 70 8.81 0.50 4.65
C PHE A 70 10.24 0.70 4.13
N SER A 71 10.43 0.59 2.82
CA SER A 71 11.75 0.62 2.19
C SER A 71 12.04 1.96 1.51
N ASP A 72 13.27 2.44 1.64
CA ASP A 72 13.77 3.59 0.88
C ASP A 72 13.88 3.28 -0.63
N ASP A 73 14.28 4.28 -1.41
CA ASP A 73 14.29 4.18 -2.88
C ASP A 73 15.21 3.07 -3.39
N GLU A 74 16.40 2.93 -2.82
CA GLU A 74 17.36 1.91 -3.25
C GLU A 74 16.88 0.50 -2.89
N PHE A 75 16.40 0.29 -1.67
CA PHE A 75 15.97 -1.03 -1.21
C PHE A 75 14.64 -1.47 -1.84
N SER A 76 13.72 -0.53 -2.11
CA SER A 76 12.42 -0.85 -2.69
C SER A 76 12.53 -1.55 -4.05
N VAL A 77 13.44 -1.11 -4.91
CA VAL A 77 13.69 -1.72 -6.23
C VAL A 77 14.20 -3.14 -6.07
N LYS A 78 15.22 -3.34 -5.22
CA LYS A 78 15.80 -4.66 -4.94
C LYS A 78 14.76 -5.63 -4.40
N ILE A 79 13.87 -5.16 -3.52
CA ILE A 79 12.78 -5.98 -2.96
C ILE A 79 11.80 -6.41 -4.04
N LEU A 80 11.39 -5.49 -4.94
CA LEU A 80 10.47 -5.83 -6.02
C LEU A 80 11.09 -6.82 -7.02
N ASP A 81 12.37 -6.66 -7.33
CA ASP A 81 13.09 -7.58 -8.22
C ASP A 81 13.15 -8.98 -7.62
N LEU A 82 13.47 -9.10 -6.33
CA LEU A 82 13.46 -10.41 -5.63
C LEU A 82 12.06 -11.02 -5.58
N TYR A 83 11.03 -10.21 -5.34
CA TYR A 83 9.65 -10.69 -5.23
C TYR A 83 9.10 -11.23 -6.56
N LYS A 84 9.46 -10.62 -7.70
CA LYS A 84 9.01 -11.05 -9.03
C LYS A 84 9.73 -12.28 -9.57
N ASN A 85 10.90 -12.59 -9.02
CA ASN A 85 11.76 -13.70 -9.47
C ASN A 85 11.55 -14.99 -8.64
N ASN A 86 10.56 -15.02 -7.76
CA ASN A 86 10.10 -16.20 -7.03
C ASN A 86 8.66 -16.55 -7.43
#